data_AF-A0A6V7KW45-F1
#
_entry.id   AF-A0A6V7KW45-F1
#
_cell.length_a   1.000
_cell.length_b   1.000
_cell.length_c   1.000
_cell.angle_alpha   90.00
_cell.angle_beta   90.00
_cell.angle_gamma   90.00
#
_symmetry.space_group_name_H-M   'P 1'
#
loop_
_entity.id
_entity.type
_entity.pdbx_description
1 polymer ?
#
loop_
_entity_poly.entity_id
_entity_poly.type
_entity_poly.pdbx_seq_one_letter_code
_entity_poly.pdbx_strand_id
1 'polypeptide(L)'
;MSSCEKTGHRYQVNTRFAFVMRTLGLGLAGCNKFCGLMDMASTFLSKSSHLDLMKSISCSVKTTAEKFLVSAANEETQQTRANSESDTLTVSGDGTWQKQGFSSSFGVTSLIGYWSGKVIDIFISSLHCQACKLWEKQLNTDEFKEWYQEHVENNECQANPTGPSGNMEVNAVIELLRRSEKNYGAKISNYIGDGDSETYGHLSKAKPYGKNFTINKKNVSATCKKEWVNVYVIL
;
A
#
# COMPACT_ATOMS: atom_id res chain seq x y z
N MET A 1 3.94 40.24 4.52
CA MET A 1 3.86 38.86 3.99
C MET A 1 2.92 38.09 4.89
N SER A 2 1.84 37.48 4.36
CA SER A 2 0.99 36.60 5.16
C SER A 2 1.85 35.43 5.64
N SER A 3 1.96 35.23 6.96
CA SER A 3 2.84 34.22 7.57
C SER A 3 2.43 32.77 7.26
N CYS A 4 1.21 32.57 6.76
CA CYS A 4 0.74 31.28 6.29
C CYS A 4 -0.31 31.47 5.18
N GLU A 5 -0.16 30.72 4.10
CA GLU A 5 -1.18 30.65 3.05
C GLU A 5 -2.42 29.90 3.57
N LYS A 6 -3.59 30.35 3.15
CA LYS A 6 -4.88 29.79 3.55
C LYS A 6 -5.47 29.01 2.38
N THR A 7 -5.73 27.72 2.59
CA THR A 7 -6.36 26.85 1.60
C THR A 7 -7.79 26.56 2.04
N GLY A 8 -8.76 27.15 1.34
CA GLY A 8 -10.17 27.15 1.76
C GLY A 8 -10.34 27.83 3.13
N HIS A 9 -10.90 27.11 4.10
CA HIS A 9 -11.08 27.61 5.48
C HIS A 9 -9.92 27.29 6.43
N ARG A 10 -8.84 26.66 5.96
CA ARG A 10 -7.76 26.14 6.82
C ARG A 10 -6.42 26.81 6.50
N TYR A 11 -5.63 27.09 7.52
CA TYR A 11 -4.24 27.54 7.35
C TYR A 11 -3.34 26.33 7.05
N GLN A 12 -2.42 26.48 6.09
CA GLN A 12 -1.47 25.41 5.75
C GLN A 12 -0.66 24.91 6.95
N VAL A 13 -0.33 25.79 7.90
CA VAL A 13 0.40 25.43 9.13
C VAL A 13 -0.34 24.37 9.95
N ASN A 14 -1.67 24.40 9.97
CA ASN A 14 -2.47 23.40 10.69
C ASN A 14 -2.34 22.01 10.06
N THR A 15 -2.33 21.95 8.72
CA THR A 15 -2.10 20.71 7.98
C THR A 15 -0.68 20.18 8.22
N ARG A 16 0.34 21.04 8.15
CA ARG A 16 1.74 20.66 8.41
C ARG A 16 1.93 20.17 9.84
N PHE A 17 1.34 20.86 10.81
CA PHE A 17 1.36 20.45 12.21
C PHE A 17 0.75 19.07 12.42
N ALA A 18 -0.46 18.85 11.89
CA ALA A 18 -1.14 17.56 12.00
C ALA A 18 -0.36 16.44 11.29
N PHE A 19 0.26 16.73 10.13
CA PHE A 19 1.14 15.80 9.43
C PHE A 19 2.35 15.40 10.27
N VAL A 20 3.09 16.37 10.82
CA VAL A 20 4.27 16.10 11.67
C VAL A 20 3.89 15.27 12.90
N MET A 21 2.80 15.63 13.58
CA MET A 21 2.30 14.88 14.74
C MET A 21 1.91 13.44 14.39
N ARG A 22 1.42 13.21 13.17
CA ARG A 22 1.12 11.86 12.66
C ARG A 22 2.39 11.06 12.37
N THR A 23 3.40 11.67 11.75
CA THR A 23 4.70 11.05 11.45
C THR A 23 5.45 10.66 12.72
N LEU A 24 5.33 11.46 13.78
CA LEU A 24 5.89 11.14 15.10
C LEU A 24 5.11 10.04 15.86
N GLY A 25 4.00 9.54 15.30
CA GLY A 25 3.17 8.52 15.95
C GLY A 25 2.31 9.03 17.11
N LEU A 26 2.18 10.36 17.29
CA LEU A 26 1.45 10.94 18.44
C LEU A 26 -0.04 11.21 18.14
N GLY A 27 -0.35 11.56 16.89
CA GLY A 27 -1.71 11.83 16.43
C GLY A 27 -2.42 12.95 17.20
N LEU A 28 -3.76 12.91 17.26
CA LEU A 28 -4.58 13.96 17.89
C LEU A 28 -4.26 14.17 19.38
N ALA A 29 -3.98 13.09 20.11
CA ALA A 29 -3.60 13.18 21.52
C ALA A 29 -2.27 13.96 21.69
N GLY A 30 -1.31 13.70 20.80
CA GLY A 30 -0.06 14.45 20.69
C GLY A 30 -0.28 15.93 20.38
N CYS A 31 -1.12 16.21 19.38
CA CYS A 31 -1.49 17.57 19.01
C CYS A 31 -2.02 18.35 20.21
N ASN A 32 -2.99 17.78 20.94
CA ASN A 32 -3.58 18.41 22.11
C ASN A 32 -2.57 18.62 23.24
N LYS A 33 -1.73 17.62 23.51
CA LYS A 33 -0.69 17.71 24.54
C LYS A 33 0.34 18.80 24.21
N PHE A 34 0.80 18.87 22.96
CA PHE A 34 1.73 19.90 22.51
C PHE A 34 1.14 21.30 22.61
N CYS A 35 -0.08 21.50 22.11
CA CYS A 35 -0.77 22.79 22.20
C CYS A 35 -0.95 23.23 23.66
N GLY A 36 -1.34 22.30 24.56
CA GLY A 36 -1.47 22.61 25.98
C GLY A 36 -0.16 23.00 26.67
N LEU A 37 0.96 22.34 26.32
CA LEU A 37 2.29 22.68 26.87
C LEU A 37 2.82 24.03 26.37
N MET A 38 2.45 24.41 25.15
CA MET A 38 2.88 25.66 24.50
C MET A 38 1.93 26.84 24.77
N ASP A 39 0.89 26.64 25.61
CA ASP A 39 -0.18 27.60 25.86
C ASP A 39 -0.85 28.12 24.57
N MET A 40 -1.11 27.20 23.64
CA MET A 40 -1.76 27.48 22.35
C MET A 40 -3.18 26.93 22.30
N ALA A 41 -4.09 27.68 21.67
CA ALA A 41 -5.44 27.20 21.41
C ALA A 41 -5.46 26.03 20.42
N SER A 42 -6.09 24.92 20.79
CA SER A 42 -6.26 23.72 19.97
C SER A 42 -7.61 23.66 19.23
N THR A 43 -8.33 24.78 19.11
CA THR A 43 -9.68 24.85 18.53
C THR A 43 -9.74 24.37 17.07
N PHE A 44 -8.64 24.46 16.34
CA PHE A 44 -8.51 23.94 14.98
C PHE A 44 -8.39 22.40 14.88
N LEU A 45 -8.22 21.72 16.02
CA LEU A 45 -8.01 20.27 16.15
C LEU A 45 -9.21 19.56 16.76
N SER A 46 -10.43 20.08 16.57
CA SER A 46 -11.62 19.30 16.90
C SER A 46 -11.54 17.91 16.26
N LYS A 47 -12.14 16.88 16.87
CA LYS A 47 -12.04 15.50 16.39
C LYS A 47 -12.44 15.39 14.91
N SER A 48 -13.50 16.07 14.50
CA SER A 48 -13.95 16.13 13.10
C SER A 48 -12.94 16.86 12.21
N SER A 49 -12.47 18.05 12.61
CA SER A 49 -11.47 18.81 11.85
C SER A 49 -10.17 18.03 11.66
N HIS A 50 -9.71 17.32 12.68
CA HIS A 50 -8.54 16.46 12.60
C HIS A 50 -8.76 15.28 11.63
N LEU A 51 -9.93 14.63 11.69
CA LEU A 51 -10.27 13.55 10.74
C LEU A 51 -10.28 14.04 9.30
N ASP A 52 -10.87 15.21 9.04
CA ASP A 52 -10.86 15.80 7.69
C ASP A 52 -9.44 16.16 7.23
N LEU A 53 -8.59 16.66 8.13
CA LEU A 53 -7.19 16.93 7.85
C LEU A 53 -6.46 15.63 7.48
N MET A 54 -6.65 14.57 8.26
CA MET A 54 -6.06 13.26 7.97
C MET A 54 -6.55 12.70 6.63
N LYS A 55 -7.84 12.86 6.30
CA LYS A 55 -8.40 12.43 5.01
C LYS A 55 -7.76 13.18 3.85
N SER A 56 -7.61 14.51 3.97
CA SER A 56 -6.97 15.34 2.96
C SER A 56 -5.48 14.99 2.76
N ILE A 57 -4.75 14.83 3.87
CA ILE A 57 -3.34 14.39 3.87
C ILE A 57 -3.22 13.01 3.22
N SER A 58 -4.04 12.04 3.61
CA SER A 58 -4.02 10.69 3.06
C SER A 58 -4.27 10.69 1.55
N CYS A 59 -5.22 11.51 1.06
CA CYS A 59 -5.50 11.65 -0.37
C CYS A 59 -4.29 12.23 -1.13
N SER A 60 -3.66 13.26 -0.56
CA SER A 60 -2.49 13.91 -1.16
C SER A 60 -1.27 12.99 -1.18
N VAL A 61 -1.01 12.25 -0.10
CA VAL A 61 0.08 11.26 -0.01
C VAL A 61 -0.15 10.14 -1.00
N LYS A 62 -1.38 9.59 -1.07
CA LYS A 62 -1.74 8.54 -2.04
C LYS A 62 -1.50 8.99 -3.48
N THR A 63 -2.03 10.15 -3.86
CA THR A 63 -1.85 10.71 -5.21
C THR A 63 -0.38 10.93 -5.55
N THR A 64 0.41 11.40 -4.58
CA THR A 64 1.84 11.61 -4.75
C THR A 64 2.58 10.29 -4.91
N ALA A 65 2.29 9.30 -4.07
CA ALA A 65 2.86 7.97 -4.16
C ALA A 65 2.54 7.31 -5.51
N GLU A 66 1.29 7.37 -5.97
CA GLU A 66 0.87 6.84 -7.28
C GLU A 66 1.70 7.43 -8.43
N LYS A 67 1.97 8.74 -8.42
CA LYS A 67 2.84 9.37 -9.42
C LYS A 67 4.28 8.84 -9.39
N PHE A 68 4.84 8.67 -8.20
CA PHE A 68 6.20 8.11 -8.06
C PHE A 68 6.27 6.65 -8.51
N LEU A 69 5.27 5.83 -8.16
CA LEU A 69 5.19 4.43 -8.55
C LEU A 69 5.08 4.29 -10.07
N VAL A 70 4.21 5.08 -10.73
CA VAL A 70 4.11 5.10 -12.19
C VAL A 70 5.43 5.53 -12.84
N SER A 71 6.09 6.56 -12.30
CA SER A 71 7.40 6.99 -12.80
C SER A 71 8.45 5.88 -12.65
N ALA A 72 8.49 5.18 -11.52
CA ALA A 72 9.41 4.07 -11.27
C ALA A 72 9.13 2.89 -12.20
N ALA A 73 7.87 2.54 -12.44
CA ALA A 73 7.48 1.47 -13.35
C ALA A 73 7.85 1.78 -14.82
N ASN A 74 7.70 3.04 -15.24
CA ASN A 74 8.12 3.47 -16.57
C ASN A 74 9.63 3.39 -16.74
N GLU A 75 10.39 3.80 -15.72
CA GLU A 75 11.85 3.69 -15.71
C GLU A 75 12.31 2.23 -15.77
N GLU A 76 11.68 1.34 -14.98
CA GLU A 76 11.93 -0.11 -15.04
C GLU A 76 11.66 -0.67 -16.44
N THR A 77 10.58 -0.24 -17.09
CA THR A 77 10.22 -0.68 -18.45
C THR A 77 11.27 -0.24 -19.47
N GLN A 78 11.73 1.02 -19.39
CA GLN A 78 12.78 1.53 -20.27
C GLN A 78 14.10 0.79 -20.06
N GLN A 79 14.51 0.57 -18.81
CA GLN A 79 15.74 -0.15 -18.50
C GLN A 79 15.65 -1.62 -18.91
N THR A 80 14.48 -2.26 -18.76
CA THR A 80 14.26 -3.65 -19.20
C THR A 80 14.44 -3.77 -20.72
N ARG A 81 13.85 -2.85 -21.50
CA ARG A 81 14.02 -2.81 -22.95
C ARG A 81 15.47 -2.59 -23.35
N ALA A 82 16.16 -1.66 -22.70
CA ALA A 82 17.55 -1.34 -23.00
C ALA A 82 18.54 -2.48 -22.68
N ASN A 83 18.30 -3.25 -21.61
CA ASN A 83 19.23 -4.30 -21.16
C ASN A 83 18.88 -5.71 -21.65
N SER A 84 17.63 -5.96 -22.05
CA SER A 84 17.15 -7.32 -22.36
C SER A 84 16.20 -7.43 -23.56
N GLU A 85 15.90 -6.32 -24.24
CA GLU A 85 14.96 -6.27 -25.39
C GLU A 85 13.59 -6.94 -25.10
N SER A 86 13.20 -7.01 -23.83
CA SER A 86 11.96 -7.62 -23.36
C SER A 86 10.91 -6.55 -23.06
N ASP A 87 9.65 -6.83 -23.42
CA ASP A 87 8.48 -6.04 -23.03
C ASP A 87 7.86 -6.48 -21.69
N THR A 88 8.45 -7.47 -21.04
CA THR A 88 8.00 -7.99 -19.74
C THR A 88 9.02 -7.75 -18.64
N LEU A 89 8.53 -7.43 -17.45
CA LEU A 89 9.36 -7.04 -16.32
C LEU A 89 9.84 -8.24 -15.50
N THR A 90 11.01 -8.07 -14.90
CA THR A 90 11.47 -8.89 -13.78
C THR A 90 11.33 -8.06 -12.51
N VAL A 91 10.71 -8.62 -11.49
CA VAL A 91 10.47 -7.90 -10.23
C VAL A 91 10.84 -8.76 -9.04
N SER A 92 11.28 -8.12 -7.97
CA SER A 92 11.34 -8.71 -6.65
C SER A 92 10.10 -8.30 -5.86
N GLY A 93 9.51 -9.19 -5.07
CA GLY A 93 8.43 -8.82 -4.17
C GLY A 93 8.65 -9.32 -2.76
N ASP A 94 8.25 -8.50 -1.80
CA ASP A 94 8.35 -8.81 -0.37
C ASP A 94 7.23 -8.12 0.43
N GLY A 95 6.86 -8.72 1.56
CA GLY A 95 5.80 -8.28 2.46
C GLY A 95 6.32 -7.91 3.85
N THR A 96 5.73 -6.87 4.46
CA THR A 96 6.01 -6.49 5.84
C THR A 96 4.72 -6.30 6.63
N TRP A 97 4.75 -6.71 7.90
CA TRP A 97 3.58 -6.82 8.77
C TRP A 97 3.69 -5.90 9.99
N GLN A 98 2.56 -5.34 10.42
CA GLN A 98 2.52 -4.46 11.59
C GLN A 98 2.99 -5.16 12.88
N LYS A 99 2.69 -6.46 13.01
CA LYS A 99 3.07 -7.27 14.16
C LYS A 99 3.82 -8.50 13.69
N GLN A 100 4.79 -8.94 14.49
CA GLN A 100 5.47 -10.20 14.26
C GLN A 100 4.50 -11.38 14.46
N GLY A 101 4.60 -12.40 13.59
CA GLY A 101 3.77 -13.60 13.62
C GLY A 101 2.45 -13.49 12.84
N PHE A 102 1.70 -14.59 12.78
CA PHE A 102 0.47 -14.74 11.97
C PHE A 102 -0.75 -13.96 12.47
N SER A 103 -0.60 -13.11 13.49
CA SER A 103 -1.66 -12.30 14.10
C SER A 103 -1.73 -10.86 13.59
N SER A 104 -0.96 -10.51 12.55
CA SER A 104 -1.01 -9.16 12.00
C SER A 104 -2.32 -8.94 11.25
N SER A 105 -3.00 -7.83 11.56
CA SER A 105 -4.22 -7.41 10.84
C SER A 105 -3.91 -6.45 9.69
N PHE A 106 -2.66 -5.96 9.60
CA PHE A 106 -2.24 -4.99 8.61
C PHE A 106 -0.90 -5.36 8.01
N GLY A 107 -0.74 -5.01 6.75
CA GLY A 107 0.40 -5.39 5.98
C GLY A 107 0.63 -4.59 4.73
N VAL A 108 1.87 -4.58 4.28
CA VAL A 108 2.26 -3.92 3.04
C VAL A 108 3.13 -4.89 2.24
N THR A 109 2.71 -5.18 1.02
CA THR A 109 3.50 -5.93 0.05
C THR A 109 3.97 -4.96 -1.02
N SER A 110 5.24 -5.05 -1.40
CA SER A 110 5.84 -4.17 -2.41
C SER A 110 6.46 -4.97 -3.54
N LEU A 111 6.47 -4.40 -4.74
CA LEU A 111 7.25 -4.87 -5.88
C LEU A 111 8.38 -3.89 -6.17
N ILE A 112 9.57 -4.43 -6.40
CA ILE A 112 10.78 -3.70 -6.74
C ILE A 112 11.23 -4.12 -8.14
N GLY A 113 11.47 -3.14 -9.01
CA GLY A 113 11.98 -3.36 -10.36
C GLY A 113 13.40 -3.91 -10.34
N TYR A 114 13.69 -4.90 -11.18
CA TYR A 114 14.98 -5.58 -11.20
C TYR A 114 16.13 -4.69 -11.70
N TRP A 115 15.88 -3.83 -12.68
CA TRP A 115 16.91 -2.96 -13.24
C TRP A 115 17.01 -1.63 -12.49
N SER A 116 15.88 -1.00 -12.23
CA SER A 116 15.79 0.30 -11.56
C SER A 116 16.10 0.24 -10.07
N GLY A 117 15.86 -0.91 -9.43
CA GLY A 117 15.96 -1.08 -7.97
C GLY A 117 14.94 -0.24 -7.19
N LYS A 118 13.92 0.28 -7.85
CA LYS A 118 12.89 1.15 -7.26
C LYS A 118 11.63 0.36 -6.96
N VAL A 119 10.89 0.80 -5.94
CA VAL A 119 9.54 0.30 -5.68
C VAL A 119 8.64 0.76 -6.83
N ILE A 120 8.08 -0.20 -7.57
CA ILE A 120 7.22 0.04 -8.73
C ILE A 120 5.73 -0.09 -8.39
N ASP A 121 5.39 -0.85 -7.36
CA ASP A 121 4.00 -0.99 -6.91
C ASP A 121 3.92 -1.44 -5.43
N ILE A 122 2.83 -1.07 -4.74
CA ILE A 122 2.57 -1.44 -3.32
C ILE A 122 1.11 -1.83 -3.10
N PHE A 123 0.88 -2.86 -2.29
CA PHE A 123 -0.45 -3.30 -1.89
C PHE A 123 -0.55 -3.30 -0.37
N ILE A 124 -1.57 -2.60 0.15
CA ILE A 124 -1.84 -2.55 1.58
C ILE A 124 -2.87 -3.63 1.89
N SER A 125 -2.44 -4.70 2.55
CA SER A 125 -3.30 -5.78 3.03
C SER A 125 -3.86 -5.42 4.40
N SER A 126 -5.17 -5.58 4.57
CA SER A 126 -5.85 -5.32 5.83
C SER A 126 -6.93 -6.37 6.06
N LEU A 127 -6.96 -6.91 7.28
CA LEU A 127 -8.02 -7.78 7.79
C LEU A 127 -9.03 -7.00 8.63
N HIS A 128 -8.83 -5.68 8.79
CA HIS A 128 -9.62 -4.86 9.69
C HIS A 128 -10.34 -3.75 8.93
N CYS A 129 -11.66 -3.77 9.05
CA CYS A 129 -12.52 -2.64 8.69
C CYS A 129 -13.29 -2.21 9.95
N GLN A 130 -13.15 -0.95 10.33
CA GLN A 130 -13.82 -0.43 11.53
C GLN A 130 -15.35 -0.47 11.37
N ALA A 131 -15.87 -0.20 10.17
CA ALA A 131 -17.30 -0.28 9.90
C ALA A 131 -17.80 -1.73 10.04
N CYS A 132 -17.11 -2.70 9.41
CA CYS A 132 -17.44 -4.12 9.58
C CYS A 132 -17.42 -4.57 11.04
N LYS A 133 -16.45 -4.08 11.83
CA LYS A 133 -16.36 -4.40 13.26
C LYS A 133 -17.55 -3.87 14.07
N LEU A 134 -18.14 -2.73 13.69
CA LEU A 134 -19.35 -2.23 14.36
C LEU A 134 -20.55 -3.15 14.12
N TRP A 135 -20.59 -3.80 12.95
CA TRP A 135 -21.63 -4.75 12.55
C TRP A 135 -21.36 -6.20 12.99
N GLU A 136 -20.26 -6.47 13.69
CA GLU A 136 -19.84 -7.82 14.12
C GLU A 136 -20.91 -8.57 14.94
N LYS A 137 -21.80 -7.83 15.62
CA LYS A 137 -22.91 -8.41 16.40
C LYS A 137 -24.16 -8.77 15.59
N GLN A 138 -24.22 -8.37 14.32
CA GLN A 138 -25.40 -8.50 13.44
C GLN A 138 -25.10 -9.30 12.17
N LEU A 139 -23.99 -10.05 12.13
CA LEU A 139 -23.50 -10.77 10.94
C LEU A 139 -24.51 -11.72 10.28
N ASN A 140 -25.52 -12.18 11.02
CA ASN A 140 -26.50 -13.17 10.56
C ASN A 140 -27.83 -12.54 10.09
N THR A 141 -27.97 -11.21 10.11
CA THR A 141 -29.21 -10.56 9.72
C THR A 141 -29.21 -10.22 8.23
N ASP A 142 -30.39 -10.07 7.63
CA ASP A 142 -30.50 -9.70 6.22
C ASP A 142 -30.08 -8.25 5.99
N GLU A 143 -30.29 -7.37 6.99
CA GLU A 143 -29.81 -5.99 6.97
C GLU A 143 -28.28 -5.92 6.88
N PHE A 144 -27.56 -6.82 7.57
CA PHE A 144 -26.10 -6.89 7.46
C PHE A 144 -25.67 -7.30 6.05
N LYS A 145 -26.36 -8.25 5.41
CA LYS A 145 -25.99 -8.71 4.06
C LYS A 145 -26.15 -7.60 3.03
N GLU A 146 -27.28 -6.90 3.08
CA GLU A 146 -27.56 -5.74 2.21
C GLU A 146 -26.52 -4.64 2.44
N TRP A 147 -26.28 -4.27 3.71
CA TRP A 147 -25.27 -3.28 4.07
C TRP A 147 -23.86 -3.70 3.63
N TYR A 148 -23.46 -4.95 3.86
CA TYR A 148 -22.12 -5.43 3.54
C TYR A 148 -21.89 -5.47 2.03
N GLN A 149 -22.90 -5.87 1.25
CA GLN A 149 -22.83 -5.84 -0.20
C GLN A 149 -22.60 -4.41 -0.70
N GLU A 150 -23.41 -3.45 -0.25
CA GLU A 150 -23.25 -2.03 -0.61
C GLU A 150 -21.89 -1.47 -0.16
N HIS A 151 -21.46 -1.80 1.07
CA HIS A 151 -20.18 -1.37 1.64
C HIS A 151 -18.97 -1.85 0.83
N VAL A 152 -19.04 -3.07 0.29
CA VAL A 152 -18.00 -3.62 -0.59
C VAL A 152 -18.08 -3.01 -1.99
N GLU A 153 -19.27 -2.93 -2.59
CA GLU A 153 -19.49 -2.39 -3.94
C GLU A 153 -19.06 -0.91 -4.05
N ASN A 154 -19.29 -0.13 -2.99
CA ASN A 154 -18.88 1.27 -2.90
C ASN A 154 -17.37 1.47 -2.59
N ASN A 155 -16.58 0.40 -2.50
CA ASN A 155 -15.17 0.42 -2.09
C ASN A 155 -14.93 1.09 -0.72
N GLU A 156 -15.88 0.98 0.19
CA GLU A 156 -15.76 1.52 1.55
C GLU A 156 -15.08 0.55 2.50
N CYS A 157 -15.14 -0.74 2.19
CA CYS A 157 -14.48 -1.78 2.98
C CYS A 157 -12.97 -1.64 2.94
N GLN A 158 -12.38 -1.48 4.12
CA GLN A 158 -10.93 -1.41 4.30
C GLN A 158 -10.31 -2.79 4.57
N ALA A 159 -11.13 -3.83 4.68
CA ALA A 159 -10.65 -5.20 4.81
C ALA A 159 -10.60 -5.83 3.42
N ASN A 160 -9.42 -6.24 2.98
CA ASN A 160 -9.27 -6.89 1.69
C ASN A 160 -9.64 -8.37 1.83
N PRO A 161 -10.39 -8.95 0.88
CA PRO A 161 -10.72 -10.38 0.86
C PRO A 161 -9.44 -11.18 0.55
N THR A 162 -8.61 -11.40 1.58
CA THR A 162 -7.25 -11.92 1.46
C THR A 162 -7.10 -13.34 2.01
N GLY A 163 -8.21 -14.00 2.37
CA GLY A 163 -8.18 -15.33 2.95
C GLY A 163 -7.45 -15.36 4.32
N PRO A 164 -6.98 -16.54 4.78
CA PRO A 164 -6.21 -16.67 6.01
C PRO A 164 -4.94 -15.79 5.99
N SER A 165 -4.47 -15.34 7.17
CA SER A 165 -3.32 -14.44 7.29
C SER A 165 -2.04 -14.94 6.59
N GLY A 166 -1.83 -16.26 6.55
CA GLY A 166 -0.70 -16.87 5.84
C GLY A 166 -0.70 -16.67 4.32
N ASN A 167 -1.83 -16.35 3.70
CA ASN A 167 -1.95 -16.11 2.26
C ASN A 167 -1.95 -14.63 1.88
N MET A 168 -1.82 -13.72 2.85
CA MET A 168 -1.93 -12.28 2.60
C MET A 168 -0.87 -11.77 1.62
N GLU A 169 0.36 -12.26 1.72
CA GLU A 169 1.44 -11.90 0.79
C GLU A 169 1.14 -12.38 -0.63
N VAL A 170 0.80 -13.66 -0.77
CA VAL A 170 0.51 -14.30 -2.05
C VAL A 170 -0.65 -13.59 -2.75
N ASN A 171 -1.73 -13.31 -2.02
CA ASN A 171 -2.89 -12.61 -2.56
C ASN A 171 -2.57 -11.16 -2.93
N ALA A 172 -1.74 -10.48 -2.13
CA ALA A 172 -1.25 -9.15 -2.46
C ALA A 172 -0.40 -9.14 -3.74
N VAL A 173 0.53 -10.10 -3.91
CA VAL A 173 1.34 -10.24 -5.12
C VAL A 173 0.44 -10.54 -6.33
N ILE A 174 -0.53 -11.45 -6.21
CA ILE A 174 -1.49 -11.73 -7.29
C ILE A 174 -2.22 -10.44 -7.71
N GLU A 175 -2.66 -9.62 -6.76
CA GLU A 175 -3.37 -8.38 -7.05
C GLU A 175 -2.46 -7.34 -7.71
N LEU A 176 -1.23 -7.21 -7.24
CA LEU A 176 -0.19 -6.37 -7.87
C LEU A 176 0.08 -6.78 -9.32
N LEU A 177 0.14 -8.08 -9.58
CA LEU A 177 0.33 -8.61 -10.94
C LEU A 177 -0.88 -8.33 -11.83
N ARG A 178 -2.11 -8.57 -11.36
CA ARG A 178 -3.34 -8.34 -12.14
C ARG A 178 -3.48 -6.91 -12.61
N ARG A 179 -3.12 -5.95 -11.75
CA ARG A 179 -3.25 -4.52 -12.09
C ARG A 179 -2.03 -3.94 -12.80
N SER A 180 -0.93 -4.69 -12.92
CA SER A 180 0.33 -4.19 -13.48
C SER A 180 0.16 -3.64 -14.90
N GLU A 181 -0.50 -4.43 -15.77
CA GLU A 181 -0.73 -4.08 -17.17
C GLU A 181 -1.66 -2.87 -17.29
N LYS A 182 -2.69 -2.80 -16.44
CA LYS A 182 -3.62 -1.67 -16.40
C LYS A 182 -2.95 -0.38 -15.91
N ASN A 183 -2.13 -0.46 -14.87
CA ASN A 183 -1.61 0.70 -14.17
C ASN A 183 -0.37 1.29 -14.84
N TYR A 184 0.49 0.46 -15.44
CA TYR A 184 1.75 0.92 -16.03
C TYR A 184 2.12 0.19 -17.33
N GLY A 185 1.17 -0.51 -17.95
CA GLY A 185 1.34 -1.01 -19.33
C GLY A 185 2.30 -2.19 -19.48
N ALA A 186 2.71 -2.84 -18.39
CA ALA A 186 3.69 -3.91 -18.42
C ALA A 186 3.22 -5.17 -17.68
N LYS A 187 3.49 -6.33 -18.28
CA LYS A 187 3.33 -7.64 -17.63
C LYS A 187 4.61 -8.04 -16.93
N ILE A 188 4.48 -8.78 -15.84
CA ILE A 188 5.60 -9.31 -15.08
C ILE A 188 5.78 -10.78 -15.48
N SER A 189 6.89 -11.11 -16.13
CA SER A 189 7.20 -12.48 -16.56
C SER A 189 8.09 -13.21 -15.58
N ASN A 190 8.84 -12.50 -14.74
CA ASN A 190 9.76 -13.10 -13.78
C ASN A 190 9.53 -12.50 -12.39
N TYR A 191 9.30 -13.36 -11.42
CA TYR A 191 9.12 -12.98 -10.01
C TYR A 191 10.24 -13.58 -9.17
N ILE A 192 10.88 -12.71 -8.38
CA ILE A 192 11.90 -13.04 -7.38
C ILE A 192 11.24 -12.80 -6.01
N GLY A 193 11.29 -13.79 -5.12
CA GLY A 193 10.75 -13.67 -3.77
C GLY A 193 11.57 -14.51 -2.79
N ASP A 194 11.53 -14.16 -1.51
CA ASP A 194 12.45 -14.66 -0.48
C ASP A 194 12.27 -16.16 -0.20
N GLY A 195 11.05 -16.68 -0.18
CA GLY A 195 10.88 -18.10 0.12
C GLY A 195 9.43 -18.55 0.20
N ASP A 196 9.07 -19.44 -0.72
CA ASP A 196 8.44 -20.74 -0.48
C ASP A 196 7.94 -21.28 -1.83
N SER A 197 7.94 -22.61 -1.98
CA SER A 197 7.40 -23.27 -3.18
C SER A 197 5.91 -22.98 -3.35
N GLU A 198 5.22 -22.69 -2.24
CA GLU A 198 3.78 -22.50 -2.15
C GLU A 198 3.32 -21.20 -2.82
N THR A 199 3.99 -20.07 -2.58
CA THR A 199 3.68 -18.78 -3.22
C THR A 199 3.65 -18.90 -4.74
N TYR A 200 4.63 -19.59 -5.32
CA TYR A 200 4.65 -19.82 -6.77
C TYR A 200 3.54 -20.77 -7.23
N GLY A 201 3.25 -21.82 -6.46
CA GLY A 201 2.14 -22.72 -6.73
C GLY A 201 0.79 -21.98 -6.80
N HIS A 202 0.58 -21.02 -5.91
CA HIS A 202 -0.62 -20.18 -5.90
C HIS A 202 -0.64 -19.18 -7.06
N LEU A 203 0.49 -18.53 -7.37
CA LEU A 203 0.62 -17.63 -8.53
C LEU A 203 0.34 -18.35 -9.86
N SER A 204 0.89 -19.56 -10.03
CA SER A 204 0.71 -20.39 -11.21
C SER A 204 -0.76 -20.82 -11.39
N LYS A 205 -1.47 -21.11 -10.28
CA LYS A 205 -2.91 -21.41 -10.29
C LYS A 205 -3.75 -20.16 -10.59
N ALA A 206 -3.38 -19.01 -10.05
CA ALA A 206 -4.14 -17.77 -10.17
C ALA A 206 -4.14 -17.19 -11.59
N LYS A 207 -3.10 -17.47 -12.39
CA LYS A 207 -2.97 -17.06 -13.81
C LYS A 207 -3.38 -15.59 -14.02
N PRO A 208 -2.70 -14.63 -13.38
CA PRO A 208 -3.12 -13.23 -13.34
C PRO A 208 -3.23 -12.59 -14.73
N TYR A 209 -2.50 -13.11 -15.72
CA TYR A 209 -2.53 -12.66 -17.12
C TYR A 209 -3.22 -13.65 -18.08
N GLY A 210 -3.97 -14.61 -17.56
CA GLY A 210 -4.66 -15.64 -18.33
C GLY A 210 -3.85 -16.91 -18.61
N LYS A 211 -4.43 -17.87 -19.34
CA LYS A 211 -3.86 -19.22 -19.56
C LYS A 211 -2.61 -19.24 -20.46
N ASN A 212 -2.41 -18.22 -21.28
CA ASN A 212 -1.36 -18.18 -22.29
C ASN A 212 -0.09 -17.46 -21.80
N PHE A 213 -0.04 -17.05 -20.54
CA PHE A 213 1.08 -16.32 -19.98
C PHE A 213 1.53 -17.00 -18.68
N THR A 214 2.82 -17.32 -18.62
CA THR A 214 3.43 -18.00 -17.47
C THR A 214 4.40 -17.04 -16.79
N ILE A 215 4.29 -16.95 -15.47
CA ILE A 215 5.23 -16.23 -14.63
C ILE A 215 6.30 -17.23 -14.22
N ASN A 216 7.58 -16.89 -14.39
CA ASN A 216 8.71 -17.71 -14.00
C ASN A 216 9.20 -17.32 -12.60
N LYS A 217 9.47 -18.32 -11.75
CA LYS A 217 10.21 -18.11 -10.50
C LYS A 217 11.70 -17.98 -10.79
N LYS A 218 12.33 -16.91 -10.30
CA LYS A 218 13.79 -16.77 -10.28
C LYS A 218 14.29 -16.87 -8.83
N ASN A 219 15.30 -17.70 -8.61
CA ASN A 219 15.92 -17.84 -7.29
C ASN A 219 16.87 -16.66 -7.01
N VAL A 220 16.88 -16.21 -5.76
CA VAL A 220 17.73 -15.11 -5.28
C VAL A 220 19.22 -15.41 -5.55
N SER A 221 19.66 -16.66 -5.36
CA SER A 221 21.06 -17.09 -5.55
C SER A 221 21.57 -17.00 -7.00
N ALA A 222 20.71 -17.16 -8.00
CA ALA A 222 21.08 -17.00 -9.42
C ALA A 222 21.17 -15.52 -9.85
N THR A 223 20.64 -14.63 -9.02
CA THR A 223 20.40 -13.21 -9.33
C THR A 223 21.39 -12.28 -8.59
N CYS A 224 22.14 -12.83 -7.64
CA CYS A 224 23.09 -12.15 -6.74
C CYS A 224 24.39 -11.64 -7.41
N LYS A 225 24.37 -11.36 -8.72
CA LYS A 225 25.50 -10.75 -9.45
C LYS A 225 25.43 -9.22 -9.54
N LYS A 226 24.35 -8.61 -9.03
CA LYS A 226 24.26 -7.16 -8.83
C LYS A 226 24.21 -6.91 -7.34
N GLU A 227 25.19 -6.17 -6.83
CA GLU A 227 25.21 -5.69 -5.46
C GLU A 227 23.97 -4.81 -5.25
N TRP A 228 22.97 -5.32 -4.53
CA TRP A 228 21.86 -4.52 -4.02
C TRP A 228 22.40 -3.68 -2.86
N VAL A 229 23.19 -2.66 -3.18
CA VAL A 229 23.75 -1.76 -2.17
C VAL A 229 22.61 -0.94 -1.57
N ASN A 230 22.23 -1.30 -0.34
CA ASN A 230 21.51 -0.46 0.62
C ASN A 230 20.17 0.14 0.16
N VAL A 231 19.18 -0.69 -0.14
CA VAL A 231 17.77 -0.26 -0.03
C VAL A 231 17.22 -0.71 1.32
N TYR A 232 17.60 0.01 2.37
CA TYR A 232 16.80 0.00 3.60
C TYR A 232 15.50 0.73 3.27
N VAL A 233 14.42 -0.03 3.09
CA VAL A 233 13.07 0.52 3.08
C VAL A 233 12.80 1.02 4.50
N ILE A 234 13.07 2.30 4.75
CA ILE A 234 12.56 3.00 5.93
C ILE A 234 11.10 3.32 5.60
N LEU A 235 10.19 2.51 6.15
CA LEU A 235 8.77 2.85 6.29
C LEU A 235 8.57 3.78 7.49
#